data_AF-A0A1F2RYF4-F1
#
_entry.id   AF-A0A1F2RYF4-F1
#
_cell.length_a   1.000
_cell.length_b   1.000
_cell.length_c   1.000
_cell.angle_alpha   90.00
_cell.angle_beta   90.00
_cell.angle_gamma   90.00
#
_symmetry.space_group_name_H-M   'P 1'
#
loop_
_entity.id
_entity.type
_entity.pdbx_description
1 polymer ?
#
loop_
_entity_poly.entity_id
_entity_poly.type
_entity_poly.pdbx_seq_one_letter_code
_entity_poly.pdbx_strand_id
1 'polypeptide(L)'
;MAVPSEFECFFLLQNVPTIGSRMELEITLPPEIAASVAERVHCQGTVVRVERGSAAGKTGVVCTIEECQLLPGAADPEITE
;
A
#
# COMPACT_ATOMS: atom_id res chain seq x y z
N MET A 1 6.32 -6.94 13.38
CA MET A 1 7.40 -5.95 13.52
C MET A 1 6.96 -4.74 12.72
N ALA A 2 6.79 -3.57 13.36
CA ALA A 2 6.42 -2.34 12.67
C ALA A 2 7.69 -1.71 12.08
N VAL A 3 7.66 -1.36 10.80
CA VAL A 3 8.80 -0.72 10.12
C VAL A 3 8.53 0.79 10.10
N PRO A 4 9.27 1.62 10.86
CA PRO A 4 9.10 3.06 10.81
C PRO A 4 9.57 3.54 9.43
N SER A 5 8.64 4.06 8.64
CA SER A 5 8.90 4.29 7.23
C SER A 5 8.22 5.59 6.78
N GLU A 6 8.95 6.71 6.77
CA GLU A 6 8.46 7.99 6.23
C GLU A 6 8.60 8.01 4.70
N PHE A 7 7.82 7.19 3.99
CA PHE A 7 7.77 7.21 2.52
C PHE A 7 6.39 7.62 2.03
N GLU A 8 6.36 8.19 0.83
CA GLU A 8 5.12 8.53 0.15
C GLU A 8 4.83 7.49 -0.93
N CYS A 9 3.58 7.06 -1.00
CA CYS A 9 3.10 6.28 -2.14
C CYS A 9 2.20 7.12 -3.02
N PHE A 10 2.38 6.96 -4.34
CA PHE A 10 1.49 7.50 -5.35
C PHE A 10 0.66 6.37 -5.98
N PHE A 11 -0.66 6.55 -5.99
CA PHE A 11 -1.59 5.60 -6.59
C PHE A 11 -2.61 6.31 -7.48
N LEU A 12 -3.18 5.58 -8.44
CA LEU A 12 -4.28 6.05 -9.28
C LEU A 12 -5.58 5.37 -8.86
N LEU A 13 -6.50 6.14 -8.28
CA LEU A 13 -7.80 5.66 -7.82
C LEU A 13 -8.94 6.14 -8.72
N GLN A 14 -10.01 5.35 -8.82
CA GLN A 14 -11.24 5.77 -9.51
C GLN A 14 -12.03 6.79 -8.68
N ASN A 15 -12.02 6.63 -7.35
CA ASN A 15 -12.69 7.54 -6.43
C ASN A 15 -11.71 8.58 -5.87
N VAL A 16 -12.26 9.71 -5.42
CA VAL A 16 -11.50 10.85 -4.88
C VAL A 16 -11.55 10.78 -3.34
N PRO A 17 -10.49 10.29 -2.66
CA PRO A 17 -10.42 10.36 -1.21
C PRO A 17 -10.26 11.81 -0.73
N THR A 18 -10.49 12.03 0.56
CA THR A 18 -10.37 13.37 1.17
C THR A 18 -8.93 13.59 1.66
N ILE A 19 -8.37 14.77 1.41
CA ILE A 19 -7.06 15.13 1.98
C ILE A 19 -7.15 15.12 3.51
N GLY A 20 -6.17 14.50 4.17
CA GLY A 20 -6.12 14.29 5.61
C GLY A 20 -6.87 13.05 6.09
N SER A 21 -7.56 12.29 5.22
CA SER A 21 -8.18 11.03 5.63
C SER A 21 -7.14 9.93 5.82
N ARG A 22 -7.34 9.09 6.83
CA ARG A 22 -6.57 7.86 7.01
C ARG A 22 -6.87 6.86 5.89
N MET A 23 -5.85 6.16 5.44
CA MET A 23 -5.95 5.14 4.40
C MET A 23 -5.20 3.88 4.85
N GLU A 24 -5.83 2.74 4.64
CA GLU A 24 -5.24 1.41 4.86
C GLU A 24 -5.04 0.74 3.51
N LEU A 25 -3.86 0.19 3.29
CA LEU A 25 -3.40 -0.33 2.01
C LEU A 25 -2.76 -1.69 2.23
N GLU A 26 -3.13 -2.67 1.42
CA GLU A 26 -2.36 -3.90 1.28
C GLU A 26 -1.55 -3.82 -0.01
N ILE A 27 -0.23 -3.87 0.09
CA ILE A 27 0.69 -3.81 -1.05
C ILE A 27 1.40 -5.15 -1.15
N THR A 28 1.28 -5.80 -2.30
CA THR A 28 2.10 -6.97 -2.62
C THR A 28 3.41 -6.50 -3.22
N LEU A 29 4.53 -6.76 -2.53
CA LEU A 29 5.84 -6.42 -3.05
C LEU A 29 6.27 -7.50 -4.07
N PRO A 30 6.71 -7.11 -5.27
CA PRO A 30 7.29 -8.04 -6.23
C PRO A 30 8.53 -8.73 -5.64
N PRO A 31 8.83 -9.97 -6.03
CA PRO A 31 9.99 -10.71 -5.55
C PRO A 31 11.32 -10.01 -5.87
N GLU A 32 11.36 -9.13 -6.87
CA GLU A 32 12.54 -8.34 -7.23
C GLU A 32 12.88 -7.26 -6.20
N ILE A 33 11.93 -6.87 -5.35
CA ILE A 33 12.07 -5.79 -4.36
C ILE A 33 11.90 -6.29 -2.92
N ALA A 34 11.19 -7.39 -2.73
CA ALA A 34 11.03 -8.03 -1.42
C ALA A 34 12.34 -8.71 -0.99
N ALA A 35 12.71 -8.55 0.28
CA ALA A 35 13.88 -9.23 0.83
C ALA A 35 13.65 -10.75 1.02
N SER A 36 12.39 -11.18 1.05
CA SER A 36 11.93 -12.58 1.13
C SER A 36 10.78 -12.85 0.14
N VAL A 37 10.29 -14.08 0.10
CA VAL A 37 9.17 -14.54 -0.74
C VAL A 37 7.97 -13.60 -0.68
N ALA A 38 7.74 -12.85 -1.78
CA ALA A 38 6.53 -12.07 -2.11
C ALA A 38 5.69 -11.66 -0.89
N GLU A 39 6.25 -10.78 -0.06
CA GLU A 39 5.62 -10.40 1.19
C GLU A 39 4.50 -9.37 0.90
N ARG A 40 3.30 -9.66 1.41
CA ARG A 40 2.22 -8.66 1.49
C ARG A 40 2.53 -7.76 2.68
N VAL A 41 2.45 -6.46 2.49
CA VAL A 41 2.56 -5.48 3.58
C VAL A 41 1.23 -4.79 3.76
N HIS A 42 0.77 -4.70 5.00
CA HIS A 42 -0.34 -3.84 5.39
C HIS A 42 0.23 -2.51 5.86
N CYS A 43 -0.11 -1.44 5.16
CA CYS A 43 0.39 -0.10 5.41
C CYS A 43 -0.76 0.83 5.80
N GLN A 44 -0.49 1.67 6.79
CA GLN A 44 -1.40 2.71 7.26
C GLN A 44 -0.75 4.06 6.99
N GLY A 45 -1.54 4.98 6.47
CA GLY A 45 -1.06 6.30 6.12
C GLY A 45 -2.14 7.35 6.04
N THR A 46 -1.74 8.55 5.68
CA THR A 46 -2.60 9.71 5.57
C THR A 46 -2.51 10.32 4.17
N VAL A 47 -3.66 10.62 3.55
CA VAL A 47 -3.71 11.28 2.25
C VAL A 47 -3.20 12.71 2.38
N VAL A 48 -2.11 13.04 1.70
CA VAL A 48 -1.50 14.38 1.74
C VAL A 48 -1.76 15.18 0.47
N ARG A 49 -2.00 14.51 -0.67
CA ARG A 49 -2.28 15.19 -1.94
C ARG A 49 -3.25 14.40 -2.80
N VAL A 50 -4.11 15.14 -3.51
CA VAL A 50 -5.06 14.60 -4.49
C VAL A 50 -4.96 15.41 -5.77
N GLU A 51 -4.67 14.73 -6.88
CA GLU A 51 -4.50 15.28 -8.21
C GLU A 51 -5.67 14.84 -9.10
N ARG A 52 -6.68 15.71 -9.22
CA ARG A 52 -7.86 15.46 -10.05
C ARG A 52 -7.54 15.61 -11.53
N GLY A 53 -8.05 14.71 -12.36
CA GLY A 53 -7.81 14.74 -13.81
C GLY A 53 -6.46 14.16 -14.22
N SER A 54 -5.90 13.26 -13.40
CA SER A 54 -4.71 12.49 -13.76
C SER A 54 -5.00 11.48 -14.88
N ALA A 55 -3.96 10.83 -15.39
CA ALA A 55 -3.99 9.97 -16.56
C ALA A 55 -5.21 9.04 -16.60
N ALA A 56 -5.90 9.03 -17.77
CA ALA A 56 -7.02 8.14 -18.07
C ALA A 56 -8.25 8.27 -17.14
N GLY A 57 -8.58 9.48 -16.67
CA GLY A 57 -9.78 9.74 -15.89
C GLY A 57 -9.71 9.23 -14.44
N LYS A 58 -8.52 8.82 -14.00
CA LYS A 58 -8.25 8.45 -12.61
C LYS A 58 -7.78 9.66 -11.82
N THR A 59 -7.90 9.55 -10.51
CA THR A 59 -7.40 10.54 -9.57
C THR A 59 -6.06 10.08 -9.03
N GLY A 60 -5.03 10.93 -9.15
CA GLY A 60 -3.75 10.72 -8.50
C GLY A 60 -3.88 10.98 -7.00
N VAL A 61 -3.38 10.08 -6.18
CA VAL A 61 -3.43 10.21 -4.72
C VAL A 61 -2.05 9.95 -4.16
N VAL A 62 -1.55 10.90 -3.38
CA VAL A 62 -0.31 10.76 -2.60
C VAL A 62 -0.68 10.53 -1.14
N CYS A 63 -0.15 9.44 -0.59
CA CYS A 63 -0.34 9.06 0.81
C CYS A 63 1.02 8.98 1.48
N THR A 64 1.19 9.65 2.61
CA THR A 64 2.33 9.41 3.50
C THR A 64 2.05 8.14 4.28
N ILE A 65 2.93 7.17 4.17
CA ILE A 65 2.85 5.94 4.94
C ILE A 65 3.52 6.19 6.29
N GLU A 66 2.85 5.80 7.36
CA GLU A 66 3.29 6.04 8.74
C GLU A 66 3.78 4.75 9.38
N GLU A 67 3.08 3.64 9.10
CA GLU A 67 3.41 2.32 9.61
C GLU A 67 3.12 1.26 8.53
N CYS A 68 4.02 0.28 8.41
CA CYS A 68 3.74 -0.95 7.68
C CYS A 68 4.01 -2.16 8.57
N GLN A 69 3.14 -3.15 8.43
CA GLN A 69 3.25 -4.46 9.03
C GLN A 69 3.36 -5.52 7.94
N LEU A 70 4.36 -6.39 8.06
CA LEU A 70 4.48 -7.59 7.23
C LEU A 70 3.31 -8.52 7.55
N LEU A 71 2.54 -8.86 6.52
CA LEU A 71 1.52 -9.90 6.59
C LEU A 71 2.19 -11.23 6.24
N PRO A 72 1.81 -12.34 6.91
CA PRO A 72 2.23 -13.65 6.45
C PRO A 72 1.81 -13.79 4.98
N GLY A 73 2.77 -14.10 4.11
CA GLY A 73 2.44 -14.58 2.77
C GLY A 73 1.44 -15.71 2.92
N ALA A 74 0.45 -15.81 2.03
CA ALA A 74 -0.46 -16.93 2.04
C ALA A 74 0.41 -18.21 2.00
N ALA A 75 0.63 -18.82 3.16
CA ALA A 75 1.03 -20.20 3.22
C ALA A 75 -0.14 -20.88 2.52
N ASP A 76 0.15 -21.44 1.34
CA ASP A 76 -0.76 -22.32 0.64
C ASP A 76 -1.38 -23.23 1.72
N PRO A 77 -2.70 -23.11 2.01
CA PRO A 77 -3.30 -23.99 2.98
C PRO A 77 -3.21 -25.38 2.36
N GLU A 78 -2.49 -26.27 3.05
CA GLU A 78 -2.58 -27.72 2.89
C GLU A 78 -1.78 -28.36 1.74
N ILE A 79 -0.47 -28.57 1.96
CA ILE A 79 0.02 -29.95 1.84
C ILE A 79 -0.36 -30.64 3.15
N THR A 80 -1.56 -31.23 3.18
CA THR A 80 -1.93 -32.25 4.17
C THR A 80 -1.58 -33.61 3.55
N GLU A 81 -0.51 -34.20 4.08
CA GLU A 81 -0.08 -35.62 4.03
C GLU A 81 0.15 -36.31 2.68
#